data_AF-A0A3M1DYP3-F1
#
_entry.id   AF-A0A3M1DYP3-F1
#
_cell.length_a   1.000
_cell.length_b   1.000
_cell.length_c   1.000
_cell.angle_alpha   90.00
_cell.angle_beta   90.00
_cell.angle_gamma   90.00
#
_symmetry.space_group_name_H-M   'P 1'
#
loop_
_entity.id
_entity.type
_entity.pdbx_description
1 polymer ?
#
loop_
_entity_poly.entity_id
_entity_poly.type
_entity_poly.pdbx_seq_one_letter_code
_entity_poly.pdbx_strand_id
1 'polypeptide(L)'
;MAAAEHGSHFGDALPMKMTAYRKIGDFDLARGRLVSGHLVGFVDEQEAGRDRPIERFDVPPDMRLLHLSSVRLHAGSTLGRALTQAVTVAQNYYVEDDQGNQYPITGKYAVATVGGRKVVEVIYYRDRVQGTGSVGAFQKINERNLGRGDTFVLLFLVKPGARIVKFSTGGSATRADDLRADHLVAPP
;
A
#
# COMPACT_ATOMS: atom_id res chain seq x y z
N MET A 1 4.59 -0.41 -20.21
CA MET A 1 4.23 -0.49 -18.78
C MET A 1 2.88 -1.18 -18.66
N ALA A 2 2.78 -2.30 -17.95
CA ALA A 2 1.48 -2.85 -17.60
C ALA A 2 0.82 -1.86 -16.63
N ALA A 3 -0.38 -1.37 -16.98
CA ALA A 3 -1.18 -0.60 -16.04
C ALA A 3 -1.44 -1.50 -14.83
N ALA A 4 -1.05 -1.07 -13.63
CA ALA A 4 -1.43 -1.76 -12.41
C ALA A 4 -2.96 -1.95 -12.46
N GLU A 5 -3.41 -3.19 -12.40
CA GLU A 5 -4.84 -3.50 -12.40
C GLU A 5 -5.48 -2.68 -11.28
N HIS A 6 -6.53 -1.93 -11.61
CA HIS A 6 -7.10 -0.92 -10.72
C HIS A 6 -7.85 -1.53 -9.51
N GLY A 7 -7.72 -2.84 -9.30
CA GLY A 7 -8.39 -3.62 -8.27
C GLY A 7 -7.48 -4.05 -7.13
N SER A 8 -8.12 -4.38 -6.01
CA SER A 8 -7.46 -5.02 -4.89
C SER A 8 -7.05 -6.45 -5.27
N HIS A 9 -5.84 -6.88 -4.92
CA HIS A 9 -5.29 -8.18 -5.31
C HIS A 9 -4.19 -8.66 -4.35
N PHE A 10 -3.77 -9.92 -4.48
CA PHE A 10 -2.62 -10.46 -3.75
C PHE A 10 -1.40 -10.54 -4.68
N GLY A 11 -0.24 -10.15 -4.19
CA GLY A 11 1.01 -10.17 -4.96
C GLY A 11 2.17 -9.56 -4.19
N ASP A 12 3.40 -9.81 -4.63
CA ASP A 12 4.61 -9.23 -4.03
C ASP A 12 5.27 -8.16 -4.92
N ALA A 13 4.67 -7.82 -6.07
CA ALA A 13 5.25 -6.86 -7.01
C ALA A 13 5.11 -5.42 -6.51
N LEU A 14 6.17 -4.60 -6.70
CA LEU A 14 6.06 -3.15 -6.60
C LEU A 14 5.16 -2.62 -7.73
N PRO A 15 4.59 -1.39 -7.60
CA PRO A 15 3.83 -0.76 -8.67
C PRO A 15 4.65 -0.58 -9.96
N MET A 16 5.98 -0.51 -9.83
CA MET A 16 6.92 -0.54 -10.94
C MET A 16 8.30 -0.96 -10.44
N LYS A 17 9.16 -1.36 -11.37
CA LYS A 17 10.60 -1.50 -11.12
C LYS A 17 11.19 -0.15 -10.72
N MET A 18 11.86 -0.10 -9.57
CA MET A 18 12.55 1.09 -9.08
C MET A 18 14.08 0.94 -9.23
N THR A 19 14.71 1.87 -9.93
CA THR A 19 16.16 1.94 -10.22
C THR A 19 16.73 3.36 -10.07
N ALA A 20 15.89 4.37 -9.84
CA ALA A 20 16.27 5.74 -9.53
C ALA A 20 15.43 6.21 -8.34
N TYR A 21 15.95 6.05 -7.12
CA TYR A 21 15.14 6.34 -5.93
C TYR A 21 15.93 6.95 -4.79
N ARG A 22 15.27 7.86 -4.08
CA ARG A 22 15.74 8.42 -2.82
C ARG A 22 15.17 7.60 -1.66
N LYS A 23 16.06 7.19 -0.75
CA LYS A 23 15.71 6.54 0.52
C LYS A 23 15.43 7.61 1.57
N ILE A 24 14.41 7.39 2.38
CA ILE A 24 14.02 8.26 3.49
C ILE A 24 14.08 7.44 4.78
N GLY A 25 14.95 7.84 5.71
CA GLY A 25 15.13 7.10 6.97
C GLY A 25 15.67 5.69 6.77
N ASP A 26 15.22 4.77 7.62
CA ASP A 26 15.66 3.37 7.61
C ASP A 26 15.22 2.65 6.33
N PHE A 27 16.12 1.81 5.82
CA PHE A 27 15.95 1.10 4.57
C PHE A 27 16.70 -0.22 4.58
N ASP A 28 16.02 -1.30 4.22
CA ASP A 28 16.56 -2.65 4.17
C ASP A 28 16.14 -3.41 2.90
N LEU A 29 17.10 -4.10 2.30
CA LEU A 29 16.92 -4.97 1.13
C LEU A 29 17.50 -6.36 1.40
N ALA A 30 16.69 -7.39 1.15
CA ALA A 30 17.15 -8.76 1.11
C ALA A 30 16.97 -9.35 -0.29
N ARG A 31 18.06 -9.84 -0.89
CA ARG A 31 18.03 -10.52 -2.21
C ARG A 31 17.31 -9.71 -3.31
N GLY A 32 17.43 -8.37 -3.28
CA GLY A 32 16.80 -7.47 -4.26
C GLY A 32 15.31 -7.20 -4.01
N ARG A 33 14.79 -7.59 -2.84
CA ARG A 33 13.41 -7.32 -2.39
C ARG A 33 13.40 -6.30 -1.27
N LEU A 34 12.37 -5.46 -1.24
CA LEU A 34 12.18 -4.45 -0.20
C LEU A 34 11.68 -5.10 1.09
N VAL A 35 12.53 -5.15 2.11
CA VAL A 35 12.17 -5.68 3.43
C VAL A 35 11.50 -4.61 4.27
N SER A 36 12.10 -3.43 4.32
CA SER A 36 11.54 -2.28 5.02
C SER A 36 12.09 -0.98 4.44
N GLY A 37 11.31 0.08 4.46
CA GLY A 37 11.79 1.43 4.20
C GLY A 37 10.80 2.33 3.47
N HIS A 38 11.27 3.55 3.22
CA HIS A 38 10.53 4.60 2.54
C HIS A 38 11.31 5.07 1.31
N LEU A 39 10.72 4.88 0.13
CA LEU A 39 11.29 5.20 -1.17
C LEU A 39 10.48 6.26 -1.90
N VAL A 40 11.16 7.19 -2.57
CA VAL A 40 10.55 8.16 -3.49
C VAL A 40 11.36 8.17 -4.80
N GLY A 41 10.68 8.17 -5.94
CA GLY A 41 11.31 8.29 -7.25
C GLY A 41 10.41 8.97 -8.27
N PHE A 42 10.99 9.51 -9.33
CA PHE A 42 10.23 9.99 -10.48
C PHE A 42 10.06 8.84 -11.49
N VAL A 43 8.84 8.68 -12.01
CA VAL A 43 8.50 7.53 -12.88
C VAL A 43 9.31 7.56 -14.18
N ASP A 44 9.55 8.74 -14.74
CA ASP A 44 10.31 8.98 -15.96
C ASP A 44 11.82 8.71 -15.82
N GLU A 45 12.35 8.66 -14.60
CA GLU A 45 13.77 8.41 -14.33
C GLU A 45 14.10 6.92 -14.13
N GLN A 46 13.09 6.04 -13.98
CA GLN A 46 13.32 4.62 -13.67
C GLN A 46 13.91 3.81 -14.83
N GLU A 47 13.84 4.31 -16.07
CA GLU A 47 14.46 3.60 -17.20
C GLU A 47 15.98 3.79 -17.23
N ALA A 48 16.46 4.98 -16.89
CA ALA A 48 17.88 5.36 -16.91
C ALA A 48 18.56 5.25 -15.53
N GLY A 49 17.80 4.85 -14.50
CA GLY A 49 18.27 4.71 -13.13
C GLY A 49 19.42 3.71 -12.98
N ARG A 50 20.32 3.99 -12.02
CA ARG A 50 21.54 3.19 -11.76
C ARG A 50 21.56 2.54 -10.38
N ASP A 51 20.55 2.79 -9.55
CA ASP A 51 20.41 2.11 -8.26
C ASP A 51 20.12 0.63 -8.46
N ARG A 52 20.42 -0.17 -7.43
CA ARG A 52 20.06 -1.59 -7.42
C ARG A 52 18.55 -1.73 -7.67
N PRO A 53 18.13 -2.50 -8.70
CA PRO A 53 16.72 -2.65 -9.00
C PRO A 53 15.91 -3.28 -7.87
N ILE A 54 14.74 -2.72 -7.63
CA ILE A 54 13.74 -3.25 -6.70
C ILE A 54 12.45 -3.47 -7.49
N GLU A 55 12.00 -4.71 -7.56
CA GLU A 55 10.78 -5.08 -8.30
C GLU A 55 9.73 -5.72 -7.39
N ARG A 56 10.12 -6.18 -6.19
CA ARG A 56 9.25 -6.90 -5.28
C ARG A 56 9.46 -6.51 -3.82
N PHE A 57 8.39 -6.64 -3.05
CA PHE A 57 8.40 -6.64 -1.59
C PHE A 57 8.94 -7.98 -1.09
N ASP A 58 9.62 -7.97 0.06
CA ASP A 58 9.91 -9.19 0.78
C ASP A 58 8.71 -9.55 1.65
N VAL A 59 8.06 -10.67 1.32
CA VAL A 59 6.87 -11.19 2.00
C VAL A 59 7.28 -12.44 2.77
N PRO A 60 6.97 -12.55 4.08
CA PRO A 60 7.23 -13.77 4.85
C PRO A 60 6.58 -14.99 4.18
N PRO A 61 7.22 -16.19 4.25
CA PRO A 61 6.75 -17.38 3.56
C PRO A 61 5.34 -17.84 4.01
N ASP A 62 5.00 -17.55 5.26
CA ASP A 62 3.73 -17.85 5.93
C ASP A 62 2.68 -16.73 5.80
N MET A 63 2.93 -15.74 4.94
CA MET A 63 2.06 -14.59 4.70
C MET A 63 1.83 -14.35 3.22
N ARG A 64 0.78 -13.59 2.90
CA ARG A 64 0.47 -13.07 1.57
C ARG A 64 0.28 -11.57 1.68
N LEU A 65 0.80 -10.83 0.71
CA LEU A 65 0.68 -9.39 0.69
C LEU A 65 -0.57 -9.00 -0.10
N LEU A 66 -1.55 -8.43 0.61
CA LEU A 66 -2.74 -7.82 0.03
C LEU A 66 -2.41 -6.39 -0.39
N HIS A 67 -2.72 -6.08 -1.64
CA HIS A 67 -2.78 -4.75 -2.21
C HIS A 67 -4.24 -4.30 -2.21
N LEU A 68 -4.63 -3.42 -1.28
CA LEU A 68 -5.98 -2.88 -1.21
C LEU A 68 -6.04 -1.54 -1.96
N SER A 69 -6.71 -1.52 -3.11
CA SER A 69 -6.85 -0.33 -3.96
C SER A 69 -7.88 0.63 -3.40
N SER A 70 -7.49 1.89 -3.20
CA SER A 70 -8.41 2.94 -2.74
C SER A 70 -9.49 3.30 -3.75
N VAL A 71 -9.28 3.06 -5.04
CA VAL A 71 -10.28 3.34 -6.10
C VAL A 71 -11.53 2.48 -5.92
N ARG A 72 -11.39 1.22 -5.47
CA ARG A 72 -12.54 0.36 -5.16
C ARG A 72 -13.31 0.83 -3.94
N LEU A 73 -12.60 1.32 -2.93
CA LEU A 73 -13.22 1.94 -1.76
C LEU A 73 -14.07 3.18 -2.13
N HIS A 74 -13.78 3.85 -3.25
CA HIS A 74 -14.58 4.98 -3.76
C HIS A 74 -15.81 4.56 -4.59
N ALA A 75 -15.79 3.38 -5.22
CA ALA A 75 -16.83 2.97 -6.16
C ALA A 75 -18.10 2.43 -5.48
N GLY A 76 -18.01 2.06 -4.19
CA GLY A 76 -19.11 1.47 -3.42
C GLY A 76 -19.61 2.28 -2.21
N SER A 77 -18.91 3.32 -1.74
CA SER A 77 -19.33 4.01 -0.51
C SER A 77 -18.91 5.48 -0.43
N THR A 78 -19.44 6.17 0.58
CA THR A 78 -19.15 7.56 1.02
C THR A 78 -17.66 7.81 1.37
N LEU A 79 -16.76 6.84 1.15
CA LEU A 79 -15.35 6.84 1.53
C LEU A 79 -14.45 7.73 0.70
N GLY A 80 -14.88 8.15 -0.50
CA GLY A 80 -14.05 9.01 -1.34
C GLY A 80 -13.60 10.31 -0.65
N ARG A 81 -14.38 10.76 0.36
CA ARG A 81 -14.05 11.90 1.23
C ARG A 81 -13.22 11.54 2.47
N ALA A 82 -13.31 10.30 2.95
CA ALA A 82 -12.58 9.84 4.14
C ALA A 82 -11.14 9.41 3.80
N LEU A 83 -10.95 8.79 2.63
CA LEU A 83 -9.61 8.49 2.10
C LEU A 83 -8.82 9.75 1.77
N THR A 84 -9.47 10.87 1.45
CA THR A 84 -8.77 12.14 1.30
C THR A 84 -8.14 12.62 2.61
N GLN A 85 -8.70 12.27 3.77
CA GLN A 85 -8.13 12.58 5.09
C GLN A 85 -7.14 11.50 5.59
N ALA A 86 -7.17 10.31 4.98
CA ALA A 86 -6.38 9.14 5.35
C ALA A 86 -4.89 9.21 4.97
N VAL A 87 -4.56 10.08 4.01
CA VAL A 87 -3.24 10.11 3.38
C VAL A 87 -2.20 10.70 4.32
N THR A 88 -2.60 11.66 5.17
CA THR A 88 -1.72 12.34 6.11
C THR A 88 -1.25 11.41 7.22
N VAL A 89 -2.12 10.61 7.82
CA VAL A 89 -1.74 9.70 8.92
C VAL A 89 -2.65 8.46 8.92
N ALA A 90 -2.19 7.35 8.32
CA ALA A 90 -2.86 6.06 8.41
C ALA A 90 -2.56 5.41 9.77
N GLN A 91 -3.19 5.92 10.83
CA GLN A 91 -3.16 5.34 12.17
C GLN A 91 -4.22 4.24 12.25
N ASN A 92 -3.81 3.04 12.67
CA ASN A 92 -4.69 1.94 13.06
C ASN A 92 -5.56 1.33 11.94
N TYR A 93 -5.09 1.38 10.69
CA TYR A 93 -5.81 0.72 9.60
C TYR A 93 -5.61 -0.78 9.68
N TYR A 94 -6.68 -1.53 9.51
CA TYR A 94 -6.62 -2.98 9.44
C TYR A 94 -7.66 -3.52 8.47
N VAL A 95 -7.40 -4.74 8.00
CA VAL A 95 -8.41 -5.58 7.38
C VAL A 95 -8.77 -6.73 8.31
N GLU A 96 -9.98 -7.23 8.19
CA GLU A 96 -10.50 -8.35 8.99
C GLU A 96 -10.95 -9.47 8.05
N ASP A 97 -10.61 -10.71 8.39
CA ASP A 97 -11.08 -11.89 7.67
C ASP A 97 -12.46 -12.36 8.16
N ASP A 98 -13.03 -13.36 7.49
CA ASP A 98 -14.32 -13.96 7.85
C ASP A 98 -14.31 -14.75 9.18
N GLN A 99 -13.14 -14.94 9.79
CA GLN A 99 -12.96 -15.52 11.12
C GLN A 99 -12.79 -14.45 12.22
N GLY A 100 -12.77 -13.17 11.85
CA GLY A 100 -12.56 -12.05 12.76
C GLY A 100 -11.08 -11.77 13.10
N ASN A 101 -10.12 -12.41 12.41
CA ASN A 101 -8.70 -12.09 12.58
C ASN A 101 -8.40 -10.72 11.96
N GLN A 102 -7.65 -9.89 12.68
CA GLN A 102 -7.28 -8.56 12.22
C GLN A 102 -5.83 -8.51 11.72
N TYR A 103 -5.65 -7.86 10.57
CA TYR A 103 -4.36 -7.67 9.93
C TYR A 103 -4.07 -6.17 9.81
N PRO A 104 -3.12 -5.64 10.58
CA PRO A 104 -2.78 -4.22 10.52
C PRO A 104 -2.08 -3.87 9.21
N ILE A 105 -2.16 -2.60 8.83
CA ILE A 105 -1.44 -2.06 7.68
C ILE A 105 0.09 -2.19 7.89
N THR A 106 0.78 -2.80 6.91
CA THR A 106 2.25 -2.95 6.88
C THR A 106 2.92 -1.88 6.01
N GLY A 107 2.19 -1.30 5.06
CA GLY A 107 2.73 -0.35 4.11
C GLY A 107 1.67 0.36 3.29
N LYS A 108 2.11 1.26 2.43
CA LYS A 108 1.30 1.93 1.42
C LYS A 108 2.19 2.43 0.30
N TYR A 109 1.61 2.59 -0.90
CA TYR A 109 2.28 3.30 -1.97
C TYR A 109 1.32 4.16 -2.76
N ALA A 110 1.86 5.16 -3.44
CA ALA A 110 1.13 5.99 -4.37
C ALA A 110 1.94 6.28 -5.64
N VAL A 111 1.22 6.48 -6.74
CA VAL A 111 1.75 7.03 -7.98
C VAL A 111 0.88 8.23 -8.36
N ALA A 112 1.45 9.43 -8.31
CA ALA A 112 0.71 10.67 -8.43
C ALA A 112 1.49 11.76 -9.18
N THR A 113 0.81 12.78 -9.69
CA THR A 113 1.49 13.93 -10.31
C THR A 113 1.83 14.99 -9.26
N VAL A 114 3.12 15.29 -9.09
CA VAL A 114 3.63 16.31 -8.17
C VAL A 114 4.45 17.32 -8.97
N GLY A 115 4.00 18.58 -9.01
CA GLY A 115 4.70 19.63 -9.77
C GLY A 115 4.84 19.32 -11.26
N GLY A 116 3.80 18.72 -11.86
CA GLY A 116 3.79 18.36 -13.29
C GLY A 116 4.54 17.07 -13.65
N ARG A 117 5.16 16.37 -12.69
CA ARG A 117 5.89 15.12 -12.93
C ARG A 117 5.23 13.95 -12.18
N LYS A 118 5.23 12.76 -12.78
CA LYS A 118 4.75 11.54 -12.10
C LYS A 118 5.79 11.06 -11.10
N VAL A 119 5.38 10.95 -9.84
CA VAL A 119 6.17 10.48 -8.71
C VAL A 119 5.58 9.17 -8.22
N VAL A 120 6.46 8.21 -7.90
CA VAL A 120 6.12 7.01 -7.12
C VAL A 120 6.71 7.16 -5.73
N GLU A 121 5.91 6.83 -4.72
CA GLU A 121 6.33 6.83 -3.32
C GLU A 121 5.82 5.56 -2.63
N VAL A 122 6.72 4.86 -1.95
CA VAL A 122 6.47 3.55 -1.32
C VAL A 122 6.94 3.60 0.13
N ILE A 123 6.11 3.14 1.05
CA ILE A 123 6.45 2.91 2.45
C ILE A 123 6.06 1.47 2.80
N TYR A 124 7.00 0.67 3.29
CA TYR A 124 6.74 -0.73 3.63
C TYR A 124 7.55 -1.14 4.86
N TYR A 125 6.96 -1.92 5.77
CA TYR A 125 7.62 -2.43 6.97
C TYR A 125 7.19 -3.87 7.26
N ARG A 126 7.96 -4.86 6.78
CA ARG A 126 7.63 -6.29 6.92
C ARG A 126 7.39 -6.71 8.37
N ASP A 127 8.32 -6.38 9.26
CA ASP A 127 8.36 -6.91 10.64
C ASP A 127 7.68 -5.98 11.66
N ARG A 128 6.66 -5.23 11.23
CA ARG A 128 6.03 -4.28 12.13
C ARG A 128 5.31 -4.99 13.27
N VAL A 129 5.75 -4.73 14.50
CA VAL A 129 5.11 -5.25 15.72
C VAL A 129 3.69 -4.68 15.85
N GLN A 130 2.71 -5.55 16.10
CA GLN A 130 1.34 -5.13 16.41
C GLN A 130 1.34 -4.12 17.58
N GLY A 131 0.71 -2.95 17.39
CA GLY A 131 0.47 -1.98 18.47
C GLY A 131 1.38 -0.75 18.52
N THR A 132 2.43 -0.65 17.69
CA THR A 132 3.30 0.54 17.66
C THR A 132 3.34 1.23 16.29
N GLY A 133 2.53 2.28 16.17
CA GLY A 133 2.70 3.37 15.20
C GLY A 133 1.95 3.24 13.87
N SER A 134 1.82 4.37 13.18
CA SER A 134 1.21 4.55 11.86
C SER A 134 2.20 4.25 10.74
N VAL A 135 1.77 3.72 9.58
CA VAL A 135 2.64 3.78 8.39
C VAL A 135 2.78 5.26 8.08
N GLY A 136 3.99 5.81 8.24
CA GLY A 136 4.25 7.25 8.28
C GLY A 136 3.64 8.03 7.13
N ALA A 137 3.67 9.36 7.22
CA ALA A 137 3.20 10.20 6.13
C ALA A 137 4.06 10.00 4.87
N PHE A 138 3.44 10.12 3.70
CA PHE A 138 4.20 10.39 2.48
C PHE A 138 4.91 11.74 2.62
N GLN A 139 6.15 11.83 2.18
CA GLN A 139 6.94 13.05 2.16
C GLN A 139 6.74 13.86 0.89
N LYS A 140 6.51 13.23 -0.27
CA LYS A 140 6.44 13.93 -1.56
C LYS A 140 5.03 14.04 -2.10
N ILE A 141 4.25 12.97 -2.00
CA ILE A 141 2.86 12.92 -2.42
C ILE A 141 1.97 13.36 -1.25
N ASN A 142 1.16 14.39 -1.46
CA ASN A 142 0.14 14.79 -0.49
C ASN A 142 -1.28 14.57 -1.04
N GLU A 143 -2.27 14.83 -0.19
CA GLU A 143 -3.70 14.68 -0.51
C GLU A 143 -4.12 15.39 -1.80
N ARG A 144 -3.59 16.59 -2.04
CA ARG A 144 -3.94 17.39 -3.23
C ARG A 144 -3.38 16.79 -4.52
N ASN A 145 -2.39 15.90 -4.41
CA ASN A 145 -1.81 15.20 -5.55
C ASN A 145 -2.58 13.92 -5.91
N LEU A 146 -3.44 13.41 -5.03
CA LEU A 146 -4.18 12.17 -5.25
C LEU A 146 -5.54 12.49 -5.88
N GLY A 147 -5.54 12.64 -7.20
CA GLY A 147 -6.72 12.94 -7.99
C GLY A 147 -7.29 11.73 -8.72
N ARG A 148 -8.21 12.00 -9.64
CA ARG A 148 -8.80 10.98 -10.52
C ARG A 148 -7.72 10.44 -11.47
N GLY A 149 -7.46 9.14 -11.41
CA GLY A 149 -6.46 8.47 -12.26
C GLY A 149 -5.08 8.34 -11.63
N ASP A 150 -4.90 8.79 -10.38
CA ASP A 150 -3.72 8.48 -9.58
C ASP A 150 -3.93 7.15 -8.82
N THR A 151 -2.82 6.52 -8.43
CA THR A 151 -2.83 5.25 -7.71
C THR A 151 -2.55 5.50 -6.25
N PHE A 152 -3.37 4.94 -5.36
CA PHE A 152 -3.09 4.85 -3.93
C PHE A 152 -3.52 3.47 -3.41
N VAL A 153 -2.58 2.75 -2.83
CA VAL A 153 -2.74 1.36 -2.40
C VAL A 153 -2.24 1.20 -0.97
N LEU A 154 -3.04 0.51 -0.15
CA LEU A 154 -2.68 0.10 1.20
C LEU A 154 -2.20 -1.35 1.16
N LEU A 155 -1.20 -1.67 1.98
CA LEU A 155 -0.57 -2.99 2.02
C LEU A 155 -0.82 -3.68 3.35
N PHE A 156 -1.23 -4.95 3.30
CA PHE A 156 -1.49 -5.79 4.48
C PHE A 156 -0.83 -7.16 4.32
N LEU A 157 -0.13 -7.64 5.35
CA LEU A 157 0.33 -9.03 5.40
C LEU A 157 -0.77 -9.87 6.04
N VAL A 158 -1.28 -10.85 5.30
CA VAL A 158 -2.38 -11.73 5.74
C VAL A 158 -1.98 -13.19 5.67
N LYS A 159 -2.64 -14.05 6.45
CA LYS A 159 -2.37 -15.49 6.40
C LYS A 159 -2.87 -16.10 5.07
N PRO A 160 -2.19 -17.11 4.52
CA PRO A 160 -2.70 -17.90 3.41
C PRO A 160 -4.11 -18.44 3.69
N GLY A 161 -4.98 -18.43 2.68
CA GLY A 161 -6.37 -18.87 2.79
C GLY A 161 -7.33 -17.89 3.47
N ALA A 162 -6.84 -16.82 4.09
CA ALA A 162 -7.70 -15.82 4.72
C ALA A 162 -8.62 -15.15 3.68
N ARG A 163 -9.93 -15.12 3.95
CA ARG A 163 -10.90 -14.38 3.16
C ARG A 163 -11.13 -13.02 3.80
N ILE A 164 -10.66 -11.97 3.17
CA ILE A 164 -10.79 -10.60 3.66
C ILE A 164 -12.19 -10.06 3.36
N VAL A 165 -12.92 -9.70 4.42
CA VAL A 165 -14.33 -9.29 4.34
C VAL A 165 -14.59 -7.88 4.80
N LYS A 166 -13.61 -7.21 5.42
CA LYS A 166 -13.80 -5.89 5.99
C LYS A 166 -12.51 -5.09 6.02
N PHE A 167 -12.63 -3.79 5.77
CA PHE A 167 -11.57 -2.81 5.98
C PHE A 167 -12.02 -1.81 7.03
N SER A 168 -11.10 -1.37 7.90
CA SER A 168 -11.37 -0.43 8.97
C SER A 168 -10.27 0.61 9.07
N THR A 169 -10.65 1.87 9.29
CA THR A 169 -9.71 2.99 9.43
C THR A 169 -9.32 3.28 10.88
N GLY A 170 -9.91 2.60 11.86
CA GLY A 170 -9.70 2.90 13.30
C GLY A 170 -10.18 4.30 13.73
N GLY A 171 -10.42 4.50 15.03
CA GLY A 171 -10.85 5.80 15.61
C GLY A 171 -12.10 5.71 16.51
N SER A 172 -12.49 6.83 17.14
CA SER A 172 -13.63 6.95 18.07
C SER A 172 -15.01 6.74 17.40
N ALA A 173 -15.06 6.81 16.08
CA ALA A 173 -16.17 6.32 15.27
C ALA A 173 -15.59 5.33 14.25
N THR A 174 -15.47 4.06 14.64
CA THR A 174 -14.97 3.00 13.76
C THR A 174 -15.84 2.91 12.51
N ARG A 175 -15.36 3.46 11.39
CA ARG A 175 -15.94 3.22 10.07
C ARG A 175 -15.32 1.95 9.51
N ALA A 176 -16.18 1.05 9.06
CA ALA A 176 -15.77 -0.18 8.43
C ALA A 176 -16.51 -0.34 7.10
N ASP A 177 -15.76 -0.71 6.07
CA ASP A 177 -16.30 -1.05 4.75
C ASP A 177 -16.41 -2.58 4.63
N ASP A 178 -17.50 -3.04 4.02
CA ASP A 178 -17.70 -4.43 3.67
C ASP A 178 -16.97 -4.74 2.35
N LEU A 179 -16.06 -5.71 2.38
CA LEU A 179 -15.26 -6.17 1.24
C LEU A 179 -15.72 -7.55 0.73
N ARG A 180 -16.83 -8.11 1.22
CA ARG A 180 -17.30 -9.45 0.82
C ARG A 180 -17.51 -9.60 -0.68
N ALA A 181 -17.97 -8.53 -1.34
CA ALA A 181 -18.22 -8.50 -2.79
C ALA A 181 -16.93 -8.54 -3.63
N ASP A 182 -15.77 -8.26 -3.03
CA ASP A 182 -14.48 -8.25 -3.74
C ASP A 182 -13.84 -9.64 -3.84
N HIS A 183 -14.40 -10.65 -3.14
CA HIS A 183 -13.91 -12.03 -3.15
C HIS A 183 -12.39 -12.17 -2.87
N LEU A 184 -11.87 -11.35 -1.96
CA LEU A 184 -10.45 -11.30 -1.63
C LEU A 184 -10.04 -12.50 -0.77
N VAL A 185 -9.62 -13.58 -1.42
CA VAL A 185 -9.10 -14.79 -0.75
C VAL A 185 -7.59 -14.88 -0.98
N ALA A 186 -6.83 -14.91 0.11
CA ALA A 186 -5.37 -15.05 0.05
C ALA A 186 -5.00 -16.42 -0.54
N PRO A 187 -4.12 -16.48 -1.55
CA PRO A 187 -3.73 -17.76 -2.15
C PRO A 187 -3.03 -18.66 -1.12
N PRO A 188 -3.15 -19.99 -1.27
CA PRO A 188 -2.52 -20.96 -0.37
C PRO A 188 -0.99 -20.83 -0.38
#